data_AF-A0A5K7U089-F1
#
_entry.id   AF-A0A5K7U089-F1
#
_cell.length_a   1.000
_cell.length_b   1.000
_cell.length_c   1.000
_cell.angle_alpha   90.00
_cell.angle_beta   90.00
_cell.angle_gamma   90.00
#
_symmetry.space_group_name_H-M   'P 1'
#
loop_
_entity.id
_entity.type
_entity.pdbx_description
1 polymer ?
#
loop_
_entity_poly.entity_id
_entity_poly.type
_entity_poly.pdbx_seq_one_letter_code
_entity_poly.pdbx_strand_id
1 'polypeptide(L)'
;MYKPSIYDRISQKREAAEALARQQAEQQRLAEQAAAAVVQAPPVLELAPEQNALRIAGLNLLIAQSFAFRDIQTTLERAGCHVSFGARRRAAPEGLDLSKAVELFTKKLRERHAEMTVVRQAESLLAGHPAISLDYQFYDGPERRHGRAVCAIIVSADGNTRQWLDVSTVIDPSQSLLAEWLIEFDAMLAGMTAQ
;
A
#
# COMPACT_ATOMS: atom_id res chain seq x y z
N MET A 1 32.21 50.73 32.80
CA MET A 1 32.64 50.00 31.59
C MET A 1 33.28 48.69 32.01
N TYR A 2 32.60 47.56 31.82
CA TYR A 2 33.14 46.23 32.14
C TYR A 2 34.03 45.77 30.97
N LYS A 3 35.32 45.56 31.22
CA LYS A 3 36.22 44.93 30.23
C LYS A 3 36.09 43.41 30.38
N PRO A 4 35.59 42.68 29.38
CA PRO A 4 35.44 41.24 29.49
C PRO A 4 36.81 40.59 29.68
N SER A 5 36.88 39.68 30.65
CA SER A 5 38.10 38.96 31.01
C SER A 5 38.53 38.03 29.88
N ILE A 6 39.80 37.65 29.83
CA ILE A 6 40.33 36.70 28.84
C ILE A 6 39.53 35.38 28.86
N TYR A 7 39.06 34.98 30.05
CA TYR A 7 38.23 33.78 30.22
C TYR A 7 36.84 33.93 29.58
N ASP A 8 36.23 35.12 29.61
CA ASP A 8 34.92 35.37 28.98
C ASP A 8 35.01 35.20 27.46
N ARG A 9 36.11 35.67 26.87
CA ARG A 9 36.36 35.54 25.41
C ARG A 9 36.62 34.09 25.00
N ILE A 10 37.21 33.29 25.87
CA ILE A 10 37.42 31.85 25.63
C ILE A 10 36.10 31.08 25.75
N SER A 11 35.24 31.41 26.73
CA SER A 11 33.89 30.83 26.86
C SER A 11 33.05 31.11 25.63
N GLN A 12 32.98 32.37 25.18
CA GLN A 12 32.23 32.74 23.98
C GLN A 12 32.71 32.02 22.72
N LYS A 13 34.03 31.78 22.58
CA LYS A 13 34.56 30.99 21.45
C LYS A 13 34.17 29.53 21.52
N ARG A 14 34.14 28.94 22.72
CA ARG A 14 33.71 27.55 22.94
C ARG A 14 32.22 27.38 22.65
N GLU A 15 31.40 28.29 23.16
CA GLU A 15 29.95 28.31 22.92
C GLU A 15 29.63 28.49 21.42
N ALA A 16 30.33 29.37 20.72
CA ALA A 16 30.17 29.55 19.28
C ALA A 16 30.58 28.30 18.48
N ALA A 17 31.67 27.64 18.87
CA ALA A 17 32.11 26.40 18.22
C ALA A 17 31.14 25.24 18.46
N GLU A 18 30.59 25.12 19.68
CA GLU A 18 29.60 24.11 20.01
C GLU A 18 28.26 24.36 19.28
N ALA A 19 27.83 25.62 19.17
CA ALA A 19 26.66 25.97 18.39
C ALA A 19 26.82 25.65 16.90
N LEU A 20 28.00 25.92 16.33
CA LEU A 20 28.33 25.57 14.95
C LEU A 20 28.33 24.04 14.75
N ALA A 21 28.91 23.29 15.69
CA ALA A 21 28.94 21.82 15.63
C ALA A 21 27.53 21.22 15.71
N ARG A 22 26.64 21.78 16.55
CA ARG A 22 25.23 21.37 16.63
C ARG A 22 24.48 21.64 15.31
N GLN A 23 24.68 22.82 14.71
CA GLN A 23 24.06 23.15 13.42
C GLN A 23 24.57 22.22 12.29
N GLN A 24 25.86 21.92 12.26
CA GLN A 24 26.43 21.01 11.26
C GLN A 24 25.90 19.58 11.43
N ALA A 25 25.79 19.08 12.67
CA ALA A 25 25.22 17.76 12.93
C ALA A 25 23.73 17.68 12.55
N GLU A 26 22.97 18.75 12.74
CA GLU A 26 21.58 18.83 12.31
C GLU A 26 21.45 18.87 10.78
N GLN A 27 22.28 19.66 10.11
CA GLN A 27 22.34 19.70 8.64
C GLN A 27 22.74 18.35 8.04
N GLN A 28 23.71 17.65 8.64
CA GLN A 28 24.10 16.30 8.21
C GLN A 28 22.95 15.31 8.38
N ARG A 29 22.24 15.33 9.50
CA ARG A 29 21.06 14.49 9.74
C ARG A 29 19.96 14.76 8.71
N LEU A 30 19.70 16.03 8.40
CA LEU A 30 18.72 16.43 7.38
C LEU A 30 19.16 15.99 5.97
N ALA A 31 20.45 16.11 5.65
CA ALA A 31 21.01 15.68 4.37
C ALA A 31 20.97 14.14 4.22
N GLU A 32 21.26 13.39 5.27
CA GLU A 32 21.13 11.92 5.30
C GLU A 32 19.67 11.47 5.13
N GLN A 33 18.73 12.15 5.80
CA GLN A 33 17.29 11.91 5.60
C GLN A 33 16.84 12.24 4.17
N ALA A 34 17.32 13.34 3.60
CA ALA A 34 17.04 13.70 2.21
C ALA A 34 17.65 12.71 1.22
N ALA A 35 18.88 12.26 1.44
CA ALA A 35 19.55 11.25 0.61
C ALA A 35 18.86 9.88 0.69
N ALA A 36 18.36 9.48 1.87
CA ALA A 36 17.56 8.27 2.03
C ALA A 36 16.19 8.37 1.34
N ALA A 37 15.63 9.57 1.21
CA ALA A 37 14.40 9.80 0.44
C ALA A 37 14.61 9.75 -1.09
N VAL A 38 15.86 9.78 -1.58
CA VAL A 38 16.21 9.58 -3.00
C VAL A 38 16.24 8.10 -3.39
N VAL A 39 15.92 7.17 -2.47
CA VAL A 39 15.57 5.79 -2.85
C VAL A 39 14.44 5.87 -3.88
N GLN A 40 14.73 5.39 -5.09
CA GLN A 40 13.89 5.53 -6.28
C GLN A 40 12.42 5.20 -5.94
N ALA A 41 11.52 6.15 -6.21
CA ALA A 41 10.09 5.87 -6.12
C ALA A 41 9.79 4.59 -6.93
N PRO A 42 8.96 3.68 -6.40
CA PRO A 42 8.70 2.41 -7.07
C PRO A 42 8.18 2.67 -8.49
N PRO A 43 8.63 1.88 -9.49
CA PRO A 43 8.21 2.08 -10.87
C PRO A 43 6.69 1.96 -10.95
N VAL A 44 6.07 2.92 -11.62
CA VAL A 44 4.63 2.91 -11.92
C VAL A 44 4.40 1.87 -13.00
N LEU A 45 3.71 0.78 -12.66
CA LEU A 45 3.43 -0.29 -13.61
C LEU A 45 2.18 0.06 -14.42
N GLU A 46 2.26 -0.13 -15.73
CA GLU A 46 1.12 0.07 -16.62
C GLU A 46 0.27 -1.20 -16.70
N LEU A 47 -1.04 -1.02 -16.87
CA LEU A 47 -1.95 -2.13 -17.07
C LEU A 47 -2.09 -2.40 -18.57
N ALA A 48 -1.64 -3.56 -19.03
CA ALA A 48 -1.83 -4.05 -20.39
C ALA A 48 -3.06 -4.96 -20.46
N PRO A 49 -4.27 -4.43 -20.78
CA PRO A 49 -5.52 -5.19 -20.68
C PRO A 49 -5.60 -6.39 -21.65
N GLU A 50 -4.77 -6.39 -22.69
CA GLU A 50 -4.66 -7.47 -23.68
C GLU A 50 -3.78 -8.64 -23.18
N GLN A 51 -2.91 -8.41 -22.20
CA GLN A 51 -2.02 -9.43 -21.63
C GLN A 51 -2.67 -10.16 -20.45
N ASN A 52 -3.89 -10.67 -20.66
CA ASN A 52 -4.58 -11.43 -19.62
C ASN A 52 -3.92 -12.81 -19.45
N ALA A 53 -3.17 -12.98 -18.37
CA ALA A 53 -2.50 -14.23 -18.03
C ALA A 53 -2.66 -14.58 -16.55
N LEU A 54 -2.67 -15.88 -16.25
CA LEU A 54 -2.59 -16.41 -14.89
C LEU A 54 -1.42 -17.37 -14.78
N ARG A 55 -0.66 -17.26 -13.69
CA ARG A 55 0.40 -18.23 -13.35
C ARG A 55 0.00 -18.99 -12.10
N ILE A 56 -0.21 -20.30 -12.23
CA ILE A 56 -0.69 -21.17 -11.15
C ILE A 56 0.31 -22.32 -11.01
N ALA A 57 0.99 -22.40 -9.87
CA ALA A 57 1.97 -23.46 -9.58
C ALA A 57 3.00 -23.70 -10.71
N GLY A 58 3.46 -22.63 -11.37
CA GLY A 58 4.43 -22.70 -12.47
C GLY A 58 3.82 -22.94 -13.86
N LEU A 59 2.52 -23.22 -13.96
CA LEU A 59 1.79 -23.32 -15.21
C LEU A 59 1.31 -21.93 -15.65
N ASN A 60 1.53 -21.59 -16.92
CA ASN A 60 1.06 -20.34 -17.50
C ASN A 60 -0.23 -20.60 -18.28
N LEU A 61 -1.30 -19.91 -17.91
CA LEU A 61 -2.57 -19.91 -18.61
C LEU A 61 -2.75 -18.55 -19.29
N LEU A 62 -2.69 -18.54 -20.63
CA LEU A 62 -3.01 -17.36 -21.42
C LEU A 62 -4.51 -17.33 -21.70
N ILE A 63 -5.14 -16.21 -21.38
CA ILE A 63 -6.57 -16.01 -21.61
C ILE A 63 -6.77 -15.55 -23.06
N ALA A 64 -7.79 -16.08 -23.74
CA ALA A 64 -8.11 -15.66 -25.10
C ALA A 64 -8.45 -14.17 -25.15
N GLN A 65 -7.99 -13.46 -26.20
CA GLN A 65 -8.11 -11.99 -26.32
C GLN A 65 -9.55 -11.47 -26.30
N SER A 66 -10.54 -12.30 -26.63
CA SER A 66 -11.96 -11.94 -26.53
C SER A 66 -12.49 -11.83 -25.10
N PHE A 67 -11.70 -12.22 -24.10
CA PHE A 67 -12.07 -12.19 -22.69
C PHE A 67 -11.21 -11.18 -21.92
N ALA A 68 -11.88 -10.36 -21.12
CA ALA A 68 -11.23 -9.43 -20.20
C ALA A 68 -11.21 -10.01 -18.79
N PHE A 69 -10.04 -10.02 -18.14
CA PHE A 69 -9.97 -10.37 -16.72
C PHE A 69 -10.75 -9.37 -15.87
N ARG A 70 -11.76 -9.85 -15.13
CA ARG A 70 -12.63 -9.03 -14.27
C ARG A 70 -12.42 -9.35 -12.80
N ASP A 71 -12.42 -10.62 -12.43
CA ASP A 71 -12.28 -11.00 -11.04
C ASP A 71 -11.61 -12.36 -10.92
N ILE A 72 -10.82 -12.49 -9.86
CA ILE A 72 -10.36 -13.75 -9.31
C ILE A 72 -10.71 -13.77 -7.84
N GLN A 73 -11.20 -14.92 -7.39
CA GLN A 73 -11.32 -15.26 -5.98
C GLN A 73 -10.72 -16.65 -5.83
N THR A 74 -9.81 -16.79 -4.89
CA THR A 74 -9.13 -18.05 -4.60
C THR A 74 -8.81 -18.15 -3.12
N THR A 75 -8.33 -19.31 -2.72
CA THR A 75 -7.92 -19.61 -1.36
C THR A 75 -6.44 -19.97 -1.37
N LEU A 76 -5.68 -19.37 -0.48
CA LEU A 76 -4.28 -19.72 -0.23
C LEU A 76 -4.21 -20.48 1.09
N GLU A 77 -3.26 -21.41 1.20
CA GLU A 77 -3.04 -22.21 2.41
C GLU A 77 -1.68 -21.87 3.01
N ARG A 78 -1.63 -21.72 4.33
CA ARG A 78 -0.41 -21.62 5.12
C ARG A 78 -0.55 -22.48 6.36
N ALA A 79 0.29 -23.52 6.48
CA ALA A 79 0.34 -24.38 7.66
C ALA A 79 -1.06 -24.92 8.07
N GLY A 80 -1.88 -25.30 7.09
CA GLY A 80 -3.26 -25.77 7.31
C GLY A 80 -4.32 -24.68 7.52
N CYS A 81 -3.92 -23.42 7.66
CA CYS A 81 -4.81 -22.26 7.72
C CYS A 81 -5.14 -21.77 6.31
N HIS A 82 -6.40 -21.40 6.08
CA HIS A 82 -6.85 -20.89 4.79
C HIS A 82 -7.05 -19.38 4.85
N VAL A 83 -6.63 -18.68 3.80
CA VAL A 83 -6.86 -17.25 3.61
C VAL A 83 -7.51 -17.02 2.25
N SER A 84 -8.51 -16.15 2.20
CA SER A 84 -9.08 -15.75 0.91
C SER A 84 -8.15 -14.75 0.24
N PHE A 85 -7.95 -14.87 -1.06
CA PHE A 85 -7.31 -13.87 -1.90
C PHE A 85 -8.26 -13.53 -3.05
N GLY A 86 -8.37 -12.25 -3.37
CA GLY A 86 -9.12 -11.83 -4.53
C GLY A 86 -8.53 -10.59 -5.16
N ALA A 87 -8.66 -10.48 -6.48
CA ALA A 87 -8.36 -9.27 -7.21
C ALA A 87 -9.50 -8.99 -8.17
N ARG A 88 -9.92 -7.72 -8.27
CA ARG A 88 -11.01 -7.30 -9.15
C ARG A 88 -10.61 -6.07 -9.94
N ARG A 89 -10.92 -6.11 -11.23
CA ARG A 89 -10.67 -5.03 -12.17
C ARG A 89 -11.97 -4.55 -12.81
N ARG A 90 -12.24 -3.26 -12.77
CA ARG A 90 -13.42 -2.62 -13.39
C ARG A 90 -12.99 -1.36 -14.12
N ALA A 91 -13.74 -0.93 -15.13
CA ALA A 91 -13.53 0.37 -15.73
C ALA A 91 -13.85 1.46 -14.68
N ALA A 92 -12.99 2.47 -14.57
CA ALA A 92 -13.23 3.65 -13.74
C ALA A 92 -13.75 4.77 -14.64
N PRO A 93 -14.96 5.33 -14.37
CA PRO A 93 -15.48 6.48 -15.11
C PRO A 93 -14.54 7.68 -15.05
N GLU A 94 -14.58 8.54 -16.06
CA GLU A 94 -13.88 9.82 -16.03
C GLU A 94 -14.33 10.65 -14.82
N GLY A 95 -13.40 11.38 -14.19
CA GLY A 95 -13.68 12.20 -13.01
C GLY A 95 -13.94 11.44 -11.71
N LEU A 96 -14.03 10.10 -11.71
CA LEU A 96 -14.08 9.33 -10.46
C LEU A 96 -12.74 9.45 -9.72
N ASP A 97 -12.73 10.08 -8.54
CA ASP A 97 -11.56 10.15 -7.68
C ASP A 97 -11.42 8.92 -6.79
N LEU A 98 -10.21 8.68 -6.31
CA LEU A 98 -9.86 7.49 -5.52
C LEU A 98 -10.65 7.43 -4.20
N SER A 99 -10.86 8.56 -3.53
CA SER A 99 -11.62 8.61 -2.26
C SER A 99 -13.06 8.18 -2.48
N LYS A 100 -13.76 8.76 -3.45
CA LYS A 100 -15.13 8.38 -3.81
C LYS A 100 -15.21 6.92 -4.26
N ALA A 101 -14.23 6.44 -5.00
CA ALA A 101 -14.20 5.04 -5.41
C ALA A 101 -14.10 4.08 -4.20
N VAL A 102 -13.29 4.42 -3.20
CA VAL A 102 -13.17 3.66 -1.94
C VAL A 102 -14.42 3.77 -1.08
N GLU A 103 -15.10 4.93 -1.06
CA GLU A 103 -16.39 5.07 -0.38
C GLU A 103 -17.45 4.15 -1.00
N LEU A 104 -17.54 4.11 -2.34
CA LEU A 104 -18.44 3.21 -3.06
C LEU A 104 -18.08 1.74 -2.81
N PHE A 105 -16.80 1.41 -2.77
CA PHE A 105 -16.32 0.08 -2.42
C PHE A 105 -16.72 -0.32 -1.00
N THR A 106 -16.50 0.56 -0.03
CA THR A 106 -16.83 0.35 1.39
C THR A 106 -18.34 0.19 1.58
N LYS A 107 -19.16 0.94 0.83
CA LYS A 107 -20.61 0.77 0.81
C LYS A 107 -20.99 -0.64 0.34
N LYS A 108 -20.40 -1.13 -0.75
CA LYS A 108 -20.63 -2.49 -1.24
C LYS A 108 -20.16 -3.58 -0.27
N LEU A 109 -19.08 -3.33 0.48
CA LEU A 109 -18.65 -4.26 1.53
C LEU A 109 -19.68 -4.34 2.66
N ARG A 110 -20.24 -3.21 3.10
CA ARG A 110 -21.32 -3.18 4.11
C ARG A 110 -22.60 -3.86 3.63
N GLU A 111 -22.91 -3.78 2.33
CA GLU A 111 -24.04 -4.50 1.74
C GLU A 111 -23.82 -6.02 1.72
N ARG A 112 -22.56 -6.46 1.57
CA ARG A 112 -22.19 -7.88 1.53
C ARG A 112 -22.03 -8.51 2.90
N HIS A 113 -21.48 -7.77 3.84
CA HIS A 113 -21.09 -8.26 5.16
C HIS A 113 -21.88 -7.51 6.22
N ALA A 114 -22.80 -8.23 6.87
CA ALA A 114 -23.54 -7.70 8.00
C ALA A 114 -22.57 -7.26 9.11
N GLU A 115 -22.89 -6.13 9.74
CA GLU A 115 -22.11 -5.59 10.86
C GLU A 115 -20.64 -5.30 10.52
N MET A 116 -20.34 -5.07 9.23
CA MET A 116 -18.99 -4.71 8.81
C MET A 116 -18.56 -3.36 9.40
N THR A 117 -17.37 -3.33 9.99
CA THR A 117 -16.74 -2.14 10.56
C THR A 117 -15.40 -1.88 9.89
N VAL A 118 -15.14 -0.62 9.54
CA VAL A 118 -13.81 -0.19 9.08
C VAL A 118 -12.94 0.00 10.31
N VAL A 119 -11.79 -0.68 10.34
CA VAL A 119 -10.81 -0.60 11.42
C VAL A 119 -9.80 0.49 11.14
N ARG A 120 -9.30 0.53 9.90
CA ARG A 120 -8.27 1.48 9.47
C ARG A 120 -8.40 1.78 7.99
N GLN A 121 -8.11 3.02 7.63
CA GLN A 121 -7.90 3.46 6.26
C GLN A 121 -6.58 4.22 6.20
N ALA A 122 -5.75 3.97 5.19
CA ALA A 122 -4.47 4.62 5.03
C ALA A 122 -4.11 4.79 3.55
N GLU A 123 -3.38 5.86 3.23
CA GLU A 123 -2.73 5.99 1.92
C GLU A 123 -1.65 4.93 1.76
N SER A 124 -1.53 4.40 0.54
CA SER A 124 -0.56 3.38 0.17
C SER A 124 -0.21 3.48 -1.31
N LEU A 125 0.57 2.52 -1.81
CA LEU A 125 0.83 2.35 -3.24
C LEU A 125 0.39 0.95 -3.67
N LEU A 126 -0.11 0.83 -4.90
CA LEU A 126 -0.37 -0.44 -5.56
C LEU A 126 0.20 -0.37 -6.97
N ALA A 127 1.18 -1.22 -7.27
CA ALA A 127 1.86 -1.21 -8.56
C ALA A 127 2.45 0.18 -8.92
N GLY A 128 2.90 0.93 -7.91
CA GLY A 128 3.41 2.30 -8.03
C GLY A 128 2.35 3.40 -8.14
N HIS A 129 1.06 3.06 -8.25
CA HIS A 129 -0.04 4.04 -8.29
C HIS A 129 -0.52 4.42 -6.88
N PRO A 130 -0.97 5.68 -6.65
CA PRO A 130 -1.66 6.06 -5.43
C PRO A 130 -2.82 5.12 -5.13
N ALA A 131 -2.84 4.60 -3.91
CA ALA A 131 -3.80 3.64 -3.44
C ALA A 131 -4.30 3.98 -2.04
N ILE A 132 -5.40 3.35 -1.65
CA ILE A 132 -5.91 3.37 -0.29
C ILE A 132 -5.99 1.93 0.19
N SER A 133 -5.34 1.66 1.32
CA SER A 133 -5.49 0.43 2.08
C SER A 133 -6.63 0.57 3.08
N LEU A 134 -7.50 -0.44 3.14
CA LEU A 134 -8.67 -0.52 3.98
C LEU A 134 -8.65 -1.82 4.78
N ASP A 135 -8.54 -1.70 6.10
CA ASP A 135 -8.74 -2.79 7.04
C ASP A 135 -10.17 -2.75 7.56
N TYR A 136 -10.84 -3.89 7.55
CA TYR A 136 -12.21 -4.01 8.00
C TYR A 136 -12.44 -5.35 8.69
N GLN A 137 -13.50 -5.42 9.49
CA GLN A 137 -13.89 -6.62 10.19
C GLN A 137 -15.37 -6.86 10.01
N PHE A 138 -15.76 -8.12 10.01
CA PHE A 138 -17.14 -8.55 9.89
C PHE A 138 -17.30 -9.94 10.51
N TYR A 139 -18.54 -10.42 10.58
CA TYR A 139 -18.85 -11.78 11.00
C TYR A 139 -19.26 -12.64 9.80
N ASP A 140 -18.72 -13.85 9.75
CA ASP A 140 -19.11 -14.91 8.83
C ASP A 140 -19.72 -16.05 9.68
N GLY A 141 -21.03 -16.00 9.86
CA GLY A 141 -21.70 -16.78 10.90
C GLY A 141 -21.19 -16.37 12.30
N PRO A 142 -20.75 -17.33 13.15
CA PRO A 142 -20.21 -17.01 14.47
C PRO A 142 -18.75 -16.54 14.44
N GLU A 143 -18.06 -16.69 13.30
CA GLU A 143 -16.62 -16.44 13.19
C GLU A 143 -16.35 -14.99 12.83
N ARG A 144 -15.48 -14.34 13.60
CA ARG A 144 -14.97 -13.01 13.25
C ARG A 144 -13.98 -13.14 12.12
N ARG A 145 -14.10 -12.29 11.11
CA ARG A 145 -13.17 -12.18 9.99
C ARG A 145 -12.51 -10.81 9.96
N HIS A 146 -11.26 -10.80 9.53
CA HIS A 146 -10.51 -9.59 9.24
C HIS A 146 -10.20 -9.53 7.75
N GLY A 147 -10.63 -8.46 7.09
CA GLY A 147 -10.36 -8.21 5.70
C GLY A 147 -9.39 -7.04 5.52
N ARG A 148 -8.48 -7.18 4.55
CA ARG A 148 -7.67 -6.08 4.03
C ARG A 148 -7.94 -5.94 2.54
N ALA A 149 -8.14 -4.72 2.08
CA ALA A 149 -8.23 -4.40 0.65
C ALA A 149 -7.31 -3.22 0.32
N VAL A 150 -6.57 -3.32 -0.78
CA VAL A 150 -5.79 -2.22 -1.35
C VAL A 150 -6.42 -1.84 -2.68
N CYS A 151 -6.80 -0.59 -2.79
CA CYS A 151 -7.60 -0.07 -3.90
C CYS A 151 -6.85 1.03 -4.63
N ALA A 152 -6.80 0.97 -5.96
CA ALA A 152 -6.18 1.98 -6.80
C ALA A 152 -7.00 2.25 -8.07
N ILE A 153 -6.82 3.45 -8.62
CA ILE A 153 -7.21 3.76 -10.00
C ILE A 153 -5.93 3.78 -10.83
N ILE A 154 -5.77 2.78 -11.68
CA ILE A 154 -4.65 2.67 -12.62
C ILE A 154 -5.01 3.39 -13.91
N VAL A 155 -4.14 4.29 -14.35
CA VAL A 155 -4.28 5.03 -15.61
C VAL A 155 -3.28 4.46 -16.62
N SER A 156 -3.72 4.23 -17.86
CA SER A 156 -2.83 3.81 -18.95
C SER A 156 -1.85 4.93 -19.35
N ALA A 157 -0.74 4.54 -19.99
CA ALA A 157 0.29 5.47 -20.48
C ALA A 157 -0.25 6.64 -21.30
N ASP A 158 -1.26 6.36 -22.11
CA ASP A 158 -1.91 7.32 -23.01
C ASP A 158 -2.96 8.19 -22.30
N GLY A 159 -3.21 7.97 -21.00
CA GLY A 159 -4.20 8.68 -20.19
C GLY A 159 -5.66 8.35 -20.51
N ASN A 160 -5.92 7.55 -21.55
CA ASN A 160 -7.26 7.37 -22.10
C ASN A 160 -8.08 6.32 -21.36
N THR A 161 -7.41 5.38 -20.67
CA THR A 161 -8.09 4.32 -19.94
C THR A 161 -7.81 4.40 -18.46
N ARG A 162 -8.87 4.31 -17.67
CA ARG A 162 -8.83 4.30 -16.22
C ARG A 162 -9.44 3.01 -15.72
N GLN A 163 -8.73 2.28 -14.88
CA GLN A 163 -9.15 1.00 -14.33
C GLN A 163 -9.15 1.09 -12.82
N TRP A 164 -10.28 0.78 -12.21
CA TRP A 164 -10.34 0.45 -10.80
C TRP A 164 -9.74 -0.95 -10.60
N LEU A 165 -8.75 -1.05 -9.73
CA LEU A 165 -8.19 -2.31 -9.26
C LEU A 165 -8.31 -2.37 -7.74
N ASP A 166 -8.95 -3.43 -7.23
CA ASP A 166 -8.87 -3.79 -5.82
C ASP A 166 -8.27 -5.18 -5.67
N VAL A 167 -7.30 -5.31 -4.75
CA VAL A 167 -6.75 -6.59 -4.32
C VAL A 167 -7.04 -6.74 -2.84
N SER A 168 -7.56 -7.89 -2.45
CA SER A 168 -8.11 -8.10 -1.12
C SER A 168 -7.75 -9.46 -0.57
N THR A 169 -7.70 -9.55 0.76
CA THR A 169 -7.60 -10.78 1.49
C THR A 169 -8.54 -10.79 2.69
N VAL A 170 -8.97 -11.97 3.11
CA VAL A 170 -9.76 -12.19 4.32
C VAL A 170 -9.12 -13.33 5.11
N ILE A 171 -8.94 -13.11 6.41
CA ILE A 171 -8.38 -14.08 7.35
C ILE A 171 -9.26 -14.25 8.58
N ASP A 172 -9.07 -15.37 9.26
CA ASP A 172 -9.48 -15.56 10.64
C ASP A 172 -8.40 -14.98 11.58
N PRO A 173 -8.67 -13.86 12.27
CA PRO A 173 -7.69 -13.25 13.16
C PRO A 173 -7.45 -14.06 14.45
N SER A 174 -8.25 -15.09 14.75
CA SER A 174 -8.02 -15.97 15.90
C SER A 174 -6.91 -17.00 15.64
N GLN A 175 -6.54 -17.22 14.38
CA GLN A 175 -5.50 -18.17 13.99
C GLN A 175 -4.13 -17.51 14.11
N SER A 176 -3.39 -17.83 15.17
CA SER A 176 -2.06 -17.26 15.44
C SER A 176 -1.05 -17.51 14.32
N LEU A 177 -1.22 -18.59 13.53
CA LEU A 177 -0.40 -18.91 12.36
C LEU A 177 -0.53 -17.88 11.22
N LEU A 178 -1.57 -17.04 11.26
CA LEU A 178 -1.83 -15.99 10.27
C LEU A 178 -1.44 -14.58 10.76
N ALA A 179 -0.78 -14.46 11.92
CA ALA A 179 -0.42 -13.16 12.50
C ALA A 179 0.39 -12.26 11.55
N GLU A 180 1.30 -12.86 10.77
CA GLU A 180 2.16 -12.16 9.81
C GLU A 180 1.54 -12.02 8.41
N TRP A 181 0.36 -12.60 8.17
CA TRP A 181 -0.21 -12.68 6.82
C TRP A 181 -0.43 -11.30 6.19
N LEU A 182 -0.91 -10.31 6.95
CA LEU A 182 -1.15 -8.98 6.40
C LEU A 182 0.15 -8.27 5.98
N ILE A 183 1.27 -8.56 6.65
CA ILE A 183 2.59 -8.04 6.30
C ILE A 183 3.08 -8.70 5.01
N GLU A 184 2.93 -10.02 4.91
CA GLU A 184 3.29 -10.78 3.70
C GLU A 184 2.40 -10.40 2.50
N PHE A 185 1.12 -10.15 2.73
CA PHE A 185 0.19 -9.66 1.71
C PHE A 185 0.65 -8.31 1.15
N ASP A 186 0.99 -7.34 2.00
CA ASP A 186 1.50 -6.05 1.56
C ASP A 186 2.84 -6.18 0.81
N ALA A 187 3.74 -7.04 1.29
CA ALA A 187 5.01 -7.33 0.62
C ALA A 187 4.81 -7.96 -0.77
N MET A 188 3.83 -8.86 -0.90
CA MET A 188 3.46 -9.47 -2.18
C MET A 188 2.93 -8.41 -3.17
N LEU A 189 2.09 -7.48 -2.70
CA LEU A 189 1.59 -6.38 -3.55
C LEU A 189 2.71 -5.42 -3.95
N ALA A 190 3.65 -5.13 -3.04
CA ALA A 190 4.82 -4.32 -3.33
C ALA A 190 5.78 -4.99 -4.34
N GLY A 191 5.81 -6.32 -4.37
CA GLY A 191 6.60 -7.13 -5.30
C GLY A 191 5.96 -7.37 -6.67
N MET A 192 4.84 -6.71 -6.99
CA MET A 192 4.23 -6.79 -8.32
C MET A 192 5.20 -6.34 -9.41
N THR A 193 5.16 -7.03 -10.56
CA THR A 193 5.95 -6.68 -11.75
C THR A 193 5.04 -6.68 -12.98
N ALA A 194 5.41 -5.86 -13.98
CA ALA A 194 4.82 -5.91 -15.32
C ALA A 194 5.73 -6.75 -16.25
N GLN A 195 5.14 -7.41 -17.25
CA GLN A 195 5.85 -8.23 -18.23
C GLN A 195 5.63 -7.72 -19.66
#